data_AF-A0A930MDC9-F1
#
_entry.id   AF-A0A930MDC9-F1
#
_cell.length_a   1.000
_cell.length_b   1.000
_cell.length_c   1.000
_cell.angle_alpha   90.00
_cell.angle_beta   90.00
_cell.angle_gamma   90.00
#
_symmetry.space_group_name_H-M   'P 1'
#
loop_
_entity.id
_entity.type
_entity.pdbx_description
1 polymer ?
#
loop_
_entity_poly.entity_id
_entity_poly.type
_entity_poly.pdbx_seq_one_letter_code
_entity_poly.pdbx_strand_id
1 'polypeptide(L)'
;MRMDMEQKKIRYLEKIKQLRLMDDTFFNSCFDGNIPCMEVVLRAVLGNDRLRVTEVITQQSVPNLYGRAVRFDALATDGETIYDVEIQRSDEGAIPRRARFNSSMIDSREVSKGTLFPDLPEIYVIFITEHDVWKRGKPLYTVRRTFEDTEEVFNDGTHILYVNGECQSESPLGRLMHDFFCSDPNDMYSDVLAERVRFFKEDEKGVAAMCNVMKEIYDDGFASGEAQGEARGEVRGEIRGAETERIKSIKNLISSLGITAEAAMDALKIAKTDQPKYLALL
;
A
#
# COMPACT_ATOMS: atom_id res chain seq x y z
N MET A 1 -7.32 3.47 -28.88
CA MET A 1 -7.06 2.16 -29.51
C MET A 1 -7.48 1.09 -28.52
N ARG A 2 -8.62 0.41 -28.74
CA ARG A 2 -9.03 -0.72 -27.87
C ARG A 2 -8.06 -1.87 -28.15
N MET A 3 -7.21 -2.23 -27.19
CA MET A 3 -6.51 -3.52 -27.24
C MET A 3 -7.55 -4.63 -27.28
N ASP A 4 -7.31 -5.62 -28.14
CA ASP A 4 -8.12 -6.82 -28.25
C ASP A 4 -8.17 -7.57 -26.90
N MET A 5 -9.32 -8.15 -26.56
CA MET A 5 -9.53 -8.85 -25.28
C MET A 5 -8.58 -10.03 -25.11
N GLU A 6 -8.22 -10.68 -26.20
CA GLU A 6 -7.29 -11.80 -26.22
C GLU A 6 -5.84 -11.34 -25.93
N GLN A 7 -5.43 -10.19 -26.49
CA GLN A 7 -4.14 -9.57 -26.18
C GLN A 7 -4.04 -9.11 -24.72
N LYS A 8 -5.12 -8.57 -24.16
CA LYS A 8 -5.16 -8.21 -22.72
C LYS A 8 -5.00 -9.43 -21.83
N LYS A 9 -5.69 -10.54 -22.18
CA LYS A 9 -5.59 -11.80 -21.43
C LYS A 9 -4.16 -12.34 -21.44
N ILE A 10 -3.50 -12.39 -22.60
CA ILE A 10 -2.08 -12.82 -22.69
C ILE A 10 -1.20 -11.97 -21.78
N ARG A 11 -1.36 -10.64 -21.81
CA ARG A 11 -0.60 -9.72 -20.96
C ARG A 11 -0.86 -9.94 -19.46
N TYR A 12 -2.09 -10.25 -19.06
CA TYR A 12 -2.39 -10.59 -17.67
C TYR A 12 -1.69 -11.88 -17.25
N LEU A 13 -1.71 -12.92 -18.10
CA LEU A 13 -1.02 -14.17 -17.82
C LEU A 13 0.49 -13.98 -17.65
N GLU A 14 1.12 -13.18 -18.52
CA GLU A 14 2.55 -12.84 -18.40
C GLU A 14 2.86 -12.12 -17.10
N LYS A 15 2.01 -11.16 -16.69
CA LYS A 15 2.17 -10.44 -15.42
C LYS A 15 1.97 -11.35 -14.22
N ILE A 16 0.95 -12.21 -14.22
CA ILE A 16 0.66 -13.14 -13.13
C ILE A 16 1.86 -14.03 -12.84
N LYS A 17 2.55 -14.51 -13.89
CA LYS A 17 3.78 -15.31 -13.73
C LYS A 17 4.89 -14.57 -13.00
N GLN A 18 4.98 -13.25 -13.15
CA GLN A 18 6.02 -12.42 -12.54
C GLN A 18 5.71 -11.97 -11.10
N LEU A 19 4.47 -12.12 -10.63
CA LEU A 19 4.09 -11.70 -9.28
C LEU A 19 4.84 -12.48 -8.20
N ARG A 20 5.21 -11.83 -7.12
CA ARG A 20 5.90 -12.41 -5.96
C ARG A 20 5.01 -12.25 -4.74
N LEU A 21 5.25 -13.00 -3.66
CA LEU A 21 4.49 -12.79 -2.42
C LEU A 21 4.78 -11.42 -1.79
N MET A 22 5.86 -10.74 -2.18
CA MET A 22 6.11 -9.33 -1.87
C MET A 22 5.17 -8.35 -2.57
N ASP A 23 4.42 -8.75 -3.60
CA ASP A 23 3.48 -7.88 -4.30
C ASP A 23 2.11 -7.91 -3.60
N ASP A 24 1.67 -6.78 -3.05
CA ASP A 24 0.47 -6.67 -2.19
C ASP A 24 -0.76 -7.41 -2.74
N THR A 25 -1.10 -7.22 -4.02
CA THR A 25 -2.25 -7.90 -4.66
C THR A 25 -2.12 -9.42 -4.64
N PHE A 26 -0.90 -9.92 -4.90
CA PHE A 26 -0.65 -11.36 -4.95
C PHE A 26 -0.58 -11.96 -3.56
N PHE A 27 0.02 -11.24 -2.60
CA PHE A 27 0.00 -11.59 -1.19
C PHE A 27 -1.45 -11.79 -0.70
N ASN A 28 -2.31 -10.78 -0.91
CA ASN A 28 -3.71 -10.86 -0.49
C ASN A 28 -4.42 -12.08 -1.09
N SER A 29 -4.26 -12.31 -2.40
CA SER A 29 -4.85 -13.48 -3.06
C SER A 29 -4.34 -14.81 -2.47
N CYS A 30 -3.05 -14.89 -2.16
CA CYS A 30 -2.44 -16.10 -1.61
C CYS A 30 -2.84 -16.36 -0.15
N PHE A 31 -2.94 -15.32 0.66
CA PHE A 31 -3.06 -15.45 2.11
C PHE A 31 -4.48 -15.29 2.65
N ASP A 32 -5.45 -14.79 1.87
CA ASP A 32 -6.83 -14.63 2.34
C ASP A 32 -7.44 -15.98 2.76
N GLY A 33 -7.83 -16.07 4.04
CA GLY A 33 -8.32 -17.30 4.67
C GLY A 33 -7.33 -18.47 4.68
N ASN A 34 -6.07 -18.28 4.27
CA ASN A 34 -5.10 -19.37 4.13
C ASN A 34 -4.24 -19.54 5.38
N ILE A 35 -4.81 -20.24 6.36
CA ILE A 35 -4.17 -20.60 7.63
C ILE A 35 -2.80 -21.28 7.43
N PRO A 36 -2.65 -22.32 6.58
CA PRO A 36 -1.35 -22.99 6.40
C PRO A 36 -0.23 -22.07 5.93
N CYS A 37 -0.52 -21.16 4.98
CA CYS A 37 0.48 -20.23 4.48
C CYS A 37 0.91 -19.23 5.57
N MET A 38 -0.05 -18.65 6.29
CA MET A 38 0.25 -17.71 7.37
C MET A 38 1.00 -18.37 8.52
N GLU A 39 0.67 -19.62 8.84
CA GLU A 39 1.37 -20.39 9.86
C GLU A 39 2.85 -20.58 9.51
N VAL A 40 3.19 -20.86 8.23
CA VAL A 40 4.59 -20.91 7.77
C VAL A 40 5.30 -19.57 8.03
N VAL A 41 4.66 -18.45 7.72
CA VAL A 41 5.21 -17.11 7.93
C VAL A 41 5.49 -16.86 9.41
N LEU A 42 4.46 -17.01 10.26
CA LEU A 42 4.57 -16.68 11.68
C LEU A 42 5.55 -17.59 12.42
N ARG A 43 5.62 -18.90 12.09
CA ARG A 43 6.61 -19.81 12.66
C ARG A 43 8.04 -19.38 12.35
N ALA A 44 8.32 -19.03 11.10
CA ALA A 44 9.65 -18.62 10.68
C ALA A 44 10.05 -17.26 11.28
N VAL A 45 9.12 -16.31 11.36
CA VAL A 45 9.36 -14.98 11.94
C VAL A 45 9.57 -15.03 13.45
N LEU A 46 8.74 -15.80 14.17
CA LEU A 46 8.78 -15.88 15.64
C LEU A 46 9.72 -16.98 16.16
N GLY A 47 10.21 -17.86 15.28
CA GLY A 47 11.04 -19.01 15.66
C GLY A 47 10.30 -20.01 16.55
N ASN A 48 8.98 -20.16 16.35
CA ASN A 48 8.12 -21.01 17.19
C ASN A 48 7.35 -22.04 16.35
N ASP A 49 7.94 -23.23 16.13
CA ASP A 49 7.33 -24.32 15.37
C ASP A 49 6.02 -24.88 15.97
N ARG A 50 5.72 -24.53 17.22
CA ARG A 50 4.49 -24.95 17.90
C ARG A 50 3.32 -24.00 17.66
N LEU A 51 3.55 -22.80 17.14
CA LEU A 51 2.50 -21.85 16.80
C LEU A 51 1.48 -22.52 15.86
N ARG A 52 0.19 -22.31 16.14
CA ARG A 52 -0.93 -22.80 15.35
C ARG A 52 -1.88 -21.65 15.04
N VAL A 53 -1.99 -21.29 13.78
CA VAL A 53 -2.90 -20.22 13.37
C VAL A 53 -4.32 -20.77 13.32
N THR A 54 -5.28 -20.02 13.85
CA THR A 54 -6.70 -20.39 13.89
C THR A 54 -7.53 -19.56 12.90
N GLU A 55 -7.09 -18.35 12.59
CA GLU A 55 -7.79 -17.45 11.65
C GLU A 55 -6.79 -16.54 10.93
N VAL A 56 -7.10 -16.22 9.66
CA VAL A 56 -6.38 -15.26 8.82
C VAL A 56 -7.37 -14.50 7.95
N ILE A 57 -7.30 -13.18 7.96
CA ILE A 57 -8.11 -12.30 7.12
C ILE A 57 -7.18 -11.29 6.46
N THR A 58 -7.28 -11.14 5.13
CA THR A 58 -6.51 -10.12 4.41
C THR A 58 -7.35 -8.89 4.09
N GLN A 59 -6.69 -7.76 3.86
CA GLN A 59 -7.31 -6.48 3.47
C GLN A 59 -8.43 -5.98 4.39
N GLN A 60 -8.30 -6.24 5.70
CA GLN A 60 -9.27 -5.77 6.68
C GLN A 60 -9.16 -4.25 6.82
N SER A 61 -10.14 -3.57 6.25
CA SER A 61 -10.29 -2.12 6.39
C SER A 61 -11.11 -1.82 7.64
N VAL A 62 -10.51 -1.06 8.53
CA VAL A 62 -11.14 -0.62 9.78
C VAL A 62 -11.52 0.85 9.61
N PRO A 63 -12.77 1.15 9.21
CA PRO A 63 -13.19 2.52 8.94
C PRO A 63 -13.30 3.30 10.25
N ASN A 64 -12.80 4.53 10.26
CA ASN A 64 -12.93 5.44 11.39
C ASN A 64 -13.84 6.61 10.99
N LEU A 65 -14.92 6.82 11.76
CA LEU A 65 -15.93 7.83 11.46
C LEU A 65 -15.41 9.27 11.61
N TYR A 66 -14.45 9.48 12.51
CA TYR A 66 -13.94 10.82 12.85
C TYR A 66 -12.42 10.96 12.67
N GLY A 67 -11.71 9.85 12.43
CA GLY A 67 -10.25 9.80 12.40
C GLY A 67 -9.70 9.06 11.19
N ARG A 68 -8.42 8.70 11.25
CA ARG A 68 -7.75 7.97 10.17
C ARG A 68 -8.24 6.52 10.16
N ALA A 69 -8.65 6.02 9.00
CA ALA A 69 -8.87 4.59 8.80
C ALA A 69 -7.52 3.86 8.68
N VAL A 70 -7.52 2.56 8.96
CA VAL A 70 -6.39 1.67 8.68
C VAL A 70 -6.87 0.54 7.78
N ARG A 71 -5.97 0.06 6.93
CA ARG A 71 -6.15 -1.19 6.18
C ARG A 71 -4.96 -2.05 6.54
N PHE A 72 -5.22 -3.17 7.18
CA PHE A 72 -4.20 -4.18 7.48
C PHE A 72 -4.05 -5.08 6.27
N ASP A 73 -2.81 -5.42 5.90
CA ASP A 73 -2.57 -6.36 4.80
C ASP A 73 -3.03 -7.77 5.19
N ALA A 74 -2.63 -8.27 6.36
CA ALA A 74 -3.20 -9.49 6.95
C ALA A 74 -3.26 -9.44 8.48
N LEU A 75 -4.43 -9.72 9.04
CA LEU A 75 -4.61 -10.04 10.45
C LEU A 75 -4.72 -11.55 10.63
N ALA A 76 -4.02 -12.08 11.63
CA ALA A 76 -4.08 -13.47 12.00
C ALA A 76 -4.12 -13.64 13.53
N THR A 77 -4.59 -14.79 14.00
CA THR A 77 -4.55 -15.13 15.43
C THR A 77 -4.31 -16.63 15.62
N ASP A 78 -3.74 -17.00 16.76
CA ASP A 78 -3.65 -18.38 17.25
C ASP A 78 -4.74 -18.70 18.31
N GLY A 79 -5.66 -17.77 18.55
CA GLY A 79 -6.69 -17.84 19.58
C GLY A 79 -6.35 -17.08 20.87
N GLU A 80 -5.10 -16.65 21.05
CA GLU A 80 -4.65 -15.88 22.23
C GLU A 80 -3.97 -14.56 21.81
N THR A 81 -3.12 -14.61 20.79
CA THR A 81 -2.32 -13.49 20.29
C THR A 81 -2.85 -13.01 18.94
N ILE A 82 -2.77 -11.70 18.68
CA ILE A 82 -3.11 -11.11 17.39
C ILE A 82 -1.83 -10.72 16.65
N TYR A 83 -1.75 -11.10 15.38
CA TYR A 83 -0.62 -10.83 14.48
C TYR A 83 -1.10 -9.95 13.32
N ASP A 84 -0.56 -8.75 13.21
CA ASP A 84 -0.72 -7.85 12.06
C ASP A 84 0.52 -7.97 11.17
N VAL A 85 0.38 -8.62 10.02
CA VAL A 85 1.46 -8.84 9.05
C VAL A 85 1.29 -7.84 7.90
N GLU A 86 2.24 -6.93 7.77
CA GLU A 86 2.24 -5.82 6.81
C GLU A 86 3.36 -6.04 5.77
N ILE A 87 3.00 -6.05 4.48
CA ILE A 87 3.96 -6.20 3.39
C ILE A 87 4.38 -4.82 2.91
N GLN A 88 5.70 -4.58 2.86
CA GLN A 88 6.19 -3.24 2.59
C GLN A 88 7.33 -3.21 1.57
N ARG A 89 6.98 -2.80 0.36
CA ARG A 89 7.92 -2.62 -0.76
C ARG A 89 8.71 -1.31 -0.72
N SER A 90 8.12 -0.27 -0.13
CA SER A 90 8.74 1.05 0.02
C SER A 90 9.03 1.35 1.49
N ASP A 91 10.25 1.73 1.83
CA ASP A 91 10.65 2.02 3.20
C ASP A 91 9.76 3.07 3.89
N GLU A 92 9.13 3.96 3.12
CA GLU A 92 8.22 5.01 3.62
C GLU A 92 6.99 4.45 4.37
N GLY A 93 6.57 3.23 4.06
CA GLY A 93 5.44 2.61 4.76
C GLY A 93 5.83 1.84 6.01
N ALA A 94 7.12 1.63 6.27
CA ALA A 94 7.62 0.87 7.42
C ALA A 94 7.93 1.76 8.64
N ILE A 95 7.34 2.96 8.72
CA ILE A 95 7.69 3.92 9.77
C ILE A 95 7.19 3.53 11.17
N PRO A 96 7.95 3.79 12.25
CA PRO A 96 7.56 3.41 13.62
C PRO A 96 6.21 3.99 14.08
N ARG A 97 5.84 5.17 13.57
CA ARG A 97 4.55 5.80 13.92
C ARG A 97 3.35 5.04 13.33
N ARG A 98 3.53 4.34 12.19
CA ARG A 98 2.51 3.45 11.61
C ARG A 98 2.36 2.22 12.49
N ALA A 99 3.47 1.59 12.89
CA ALA A 99 3.45 0.43 13.79
C ALA A 99 2.64 0.70 15.08
N ARG A 100 2.91 1.85 15.74
CA ARG A 100 2.15 2.29 16.92
C ARG A 100 0.67 2.53 16.63
N PHE A 101 0.36 3.09 15.46
CA PHE A 101 -1.03 3.37 15.09
C PHE A 101 -1.79 2.06 14.82
N ASN A 102 -1.18 1.12 14.10
CA ASN A 102 -1.73 -0.21 13.85
C ASN A 102 -2.03 -0.94 15.15
N SER A 103 -1.08 -1.02 16.08
CA SER A 103 -1.30 -1.69 17.38
C SER A 103 -2.49 -1.09 18.13
N SER A 104 -2.58 0.24 18.18
CA SER A 104 -3.71 0.93 18.80
C SER A 104 -5.05 0.68 18.10
N MET A 105 -5.04 0.49 16.78
CA MET A 105 -6.25 0.21 16.01
C MET A 105 -6.74 -1.23 16.26
N ILE A 106 -5.84 -2.19 16.47
CA ILE A 106 -6.18 -3.57 16.84
C ILE A 106 -6.90 -3.59 18.20
N ASP A 107 -6.29 -2.99 19.24
CA ASP A 107 -6.92 -2.86 20.56
C ASP A 107 -8.31 -2.20 20.49
N SER A 108 -8.45 -1.21 19.61
CA SER A 108 -9.68 -0.45 19.47
C SER A 108 -10.82 -1.23 18.82
N ARG A 109 -10.53 -2.24 18.00
CA ARG A 109 -11.50 -2.74 16.99
C ARG A 109 -11.63 -4.25 16.93
N GLU A 110 -10.55 -4.96 17.20
CA GLU A 110 -10.53 -6.42 17.22
C GLU A 110 -10.85 -6.96 18.63
N VAL A 111 -10.62 -6.16 19.66
CA VAL A 111 -10.96 -6.52 21.04
C VAL A 111 -12.45 -6.27 21.31
N SER A 112 -13.10 -7.28 21.90
CA SER A 112 -14.50 -7.23 22.27
C SER A 112 -14.81 -6.11 23.29
N LYS A 113 -15.98 -5.47 23.12
CA LYS A 113 -16.43 -4.44 24.06
C LYS A 113 -16.57 -5.02 25.47
N GLY A 114 -15.88 -4.42 26.44
CA GLY A 114 -15.95 -4.79 27.85
C GLY A 114 -14.82 -5.72 28.32
N THR A 115 -13.88 -6.11 27.45
CA THR A 115 -12.63 -6.76 27.85
C THR A 115 -11.88 -5.87 28.86
N LEU A 116 -11.39 -6.47 29.94
CA LEU A 116 -10.60 -5.76 30.95
C LEU A 116 -9.18 -5.56 30.45
N PHE A 117 -8.51 -4.49 30.88
CA PHE A 117 -7.14 -4.20 30.46
C PHE A 117 -6.14 -5.35 30.69
N PRO A 118 -6.19 -6.11 31.81
CA PRO A 118 -5.30 -7.26 32.00
C PRO A 118 -5.56 -8.44 31.05
N ASP A 119 -6.72 -8.47 30.40
CA ASP A 119 -7.16 -9.53 29.49
C ASP A 119 -7.01 -9.11 28.02
N LEU A 120 -6.32 -7.99 27.74
CA LEU A 120 -5.97 -7.62 26.37
C LEU A 120 -4.99 -8.65 25.80
N PRO A 121 -5.18 -9.04 24.52
CA PRO A 121 -4.30 -10.02 23.88
C PRO A 121 -2.89 -9.45 23.70
N GLU A 122 -1.90 -10.33 23.58
CA GLU A 122 -0.62 -9.92 23.01
C GLU A 122 -0.80 -9.54 21.53
N ILE A 123 -0.10 -8.49 21.10
CA ILE A 123 -0.18 -7.95 19.73
C ILE A 123 1.21 -7.90 19.13
N TYR A 124 1.36 -8.49 17.95
CA TYR A 124 2.55 -8.40 17.13
C TYR A 124 2.24 -7.61 15.86
N VAL A 125 2.92 -6.49 15.64
CA VAL A 125 2.92 -5.78 14.35
C VAL A 125 4.21 -6.15 13.62
N ILE A 126 4.08 -6.89 12.52
CA ILE A 126 5.17 -7.54 11.79
C ILE A 126 5.24 -6.92 10.39
N PHE A 127 6.26 -6.11 10.15
CA PHE A 127 6.57 -5.61 8.82
C PHE A 127 7.50 -6.58 8.09
N ILE A 128 7.07 -7.12 6.95
CA ILE A 128 7.94 -7.80 5.99
C ILE A 128 8.35 -6.78 4.94
N THR A 129 9.61 -6.37 4.98
CA THR A 129 10.13 -5.25 4.18
C THR A 129 10.96 -5.74 2.99
N GLU A 130 10.81 -5.12 1.81
CA GLU A 130 11.58 -5.49 0.61
C GLU A 130 13.08 -5.16 0.76
N HIS A 131 13.42 -4.12 1.52
CA HIS A 131 14.79 -3.68 1.78
C HIS A 131 15.13 -3.69 3.27
N ASP A 132 16.41 -3.68 3.63
CA ASP A 132 16.83 -3.44 5.01
C ASP A 132 16.58 -1.98 5.43
N VAL A 133 15.37 -1.70 5.91
CA VAL A 133 14.93 -0.35 6.32
C VAL A 133 15.83 0.27 7.41
N TRP A 134 16.55 -0.54 8.18
CA TRP A 134 17.45 -0.08 9.24
C TRP A 134 18.92 -0.09 8.84
N LYS A 135 19.28 -0.72 7.71
CA LYS A 135 20.64 -0.79 7.14
C LYS A 135 21.67 -1.33 8.12
N ARG A 136 21.32 -2.38 8.88
CA ARG A 136 22.22 -3.04 9.85
C ARG A 136 22.47 -4.52 9.55
N GLY A 137 21.95 -5.02 8.43
CA GLY A 137 22.18 -6.38 7.93
C GLY A 137 21.58 -7.49 8.78
N LYS A 138 20.66 -7.19 9.70
CA LYS A 138 19.99 -8.24 10.50
C LYS A 138 18.80 -8.80 9.72
N PRO A 139 18.51 -10.12 9.81
CA PRO A 139 17.32 -10.72 9.22
C PRO A 139 16.02 -10.26 9.91
N LEU A 140 16.09 -9.98 11.22
CA LEU A 140 14.96 -9.59 12.04
C LEU A 140 15.39 -8.50 13.02
N TYR A 141 14.56 -7.46 13.14
CA TYR A 141 14.66 -6.45 14.16
C TYR A 141 13.44 -6.53 15.08
N THR A 142 13.68 -6.77 16.36
CA THR A 142 12.64 -6.79 17.39
C THR A 142 12.69 -5.49 18.17
N VAL A 143 11.55 -4.82 18.28
CA VAL A 143 11.37 -3.58 19.02
C VAL A 143 10.40 -3.81 20.16
N ARG A 144 10.81 -3.39 21.36
CA ARG A 144 10.02 -3.45 22.61
C ARG A 144 10.19 -2.14 23.39
N ARG A 145 9.23 -1.81 24.24
CA ARG A 145 9.36 -0.69 25.17
C ARG A 145 10.15 -1.13 26.40
N THR A 146 10.95 -0.23 26.95
CA THR A 146 11.73 -0.43 28.17
C THR A 146 11.61 0.79 29.06
N PHE A 147 11.83 0.62 30.36
CA PHE A 147 12.01 1.75 31.28
C PHE A 147 13.31 2.47 30.94
N GLU A 148 13.27 3.81 30.89
CA GLU A 148 14.43 4.63 30.51
C GLU A 148 15.58 4.50 31.52
N ASP A 149 15.26 4.41 32.81
CA ASP A 149 16.27 4.40 33.87
C ASP A 149 16.88 3.02 34.15
N THR A 150 16.16 1.93 33.85
CA THR A 150 16.58 0.56 34.21
C THR A 150 16.81 -0.35 33.01
N GLU A 151 16.40 0.05 31.81
CA GLU A 151 16.38 -0.77 30.59
C GLU A 151 15.54 -2.08 30.72
N GLU A 152 14.80 -2.24 31.81
CA GLU A 152 13.90 -3.36 32.01
C GLU A 152 12.73 -3.30 31.02
N VAL A 153 12.24 -4.48 30.62
CA VAL A 153 11.14 -4.57 29.66
C VAL A 153 9.87 -4.00 30.26
N PHE A 154 9.29 -3.03 29.56
CA PHE A 154 7.94 -2.57 29.83
C PHE A 154 6.97 -3.53 29.14
N ASN A 155 6.52 -4.54 29.88
CA ASN A 155 5.70 -5.62 29.34
C ASN A 155 4.23 -5.18 29.16
N ASP A 156 3.96 -4.49 28.07
CA ASP A 156 2.62 -4.02 27.69
C ASP A 156 1.93 -4.90 26.64
N GLY A 157 2.47 -6.09 26.38
CA GLY A 157 1.93 -7.05 25.41
C GLY A 157 2.05 -6.60 23.95
N THR A 158 2.71 -5.48 23.64
CA THR A 158 2.90 -5.02 22.25
C THR A 158 4.31 -5.28 21.77
N HIS A 159 4.41 -5.92 20.61
CA HIS A 159 5.67 -6.26 19.95
C HIS A 159 5.68 -5.71 18.52
N ILE A 160 6.80 -5.13 18.09
CA ILE A 160 6.98 -4.69 16.70
C ILE A 160 8.18 -5.41 16.11
N LEU A 161 7.96 -6.09 15.00
CA LEU A 161 8.97 -6.85 14.28
C LEU A 161 9.17 -6.26 12.88
N TYR A 162 10.43 -6.14 12.46
CA TYR A 162 10.78 -5.82 11.08
C TYR A 162 11.61 -6.97 10.51
N VAL A 163 11.03 -7.70 9.57
CA VAL A 163 11.72 -8.72 8.79
C VAL A 163 12.39 -8.05 7.59
N ASN A 164 13.68 -8.30 7.44
CA ASN A 164 14.50 -7.79 6.35
C ASN A 164 14.47 -8.77 5.16
N GLY A 165 13.78 -8.39 4.08
CA GLY A 165 13.65 -9.20 2.86
C GLY A 165 14.95 -9.41 2.08
N GLU A 166 15.96 -8.57 2.26
CA GLU A 166 17.27 -8.75 1.63
C GLU A 166 18.06 -9.92 2.26
N CYS A 167 17.68 -10.36 3.47
CA CYS A 167 18.41 -11.39 4.19
C CYS A 167 17.95 -12.81 3.81
N GLN A 168 18.38 -13.28 2.64
CA GLN A 168 18.05 -14.62 2.12
C GLN A 168 19.15 -15.64 2.47
N SER A 169 19.09 -16.18 3.69
CA SER A 169 20.03 -17.18 4.22
C SER A 169 19.40 -18.57 4.34
N GLU A 170 20.21 -19.58 4.67
CA GLU A 170 19.74 -20.96 4.93
C GLU A 170 18.89 -21.13 6.20
N SER A 171 18.72 -20.07 7.01
CA SER A 171 17.84 -20.09 8.17
C SER A 171 16.36 -20.21 7.75
N PRO A 172 15.45 -20.69 8.61
CA PRO A 172 14.02 -20.73 8.30
C PRO A 172 13.46 -19.37 7.84
N LEU A 173 13.82 -18.28 8.52
CA LEU A 173 13.43 -16.92 8.13
C LEU A 173 14.08 -16.48 6.81
N GLY A 174 15.34 -16.84 6.58
CA GLY A 174 16.02 -16.51 5.33
C GLY A 174 15.44 -17.23 4.12
N ARG A 175 15.06 -18.50 4.27
CA ARG A 175 14.35 -19.29 3.25
C ARG A 175 12.94 -18.76 3.02
N LEU A 176 12.24 -18.33 4.07
CA LEU A 176 10.96 -17.62 3.91
C LEU A 176 11.14 -16.36 3.06
N MET A 177 12.18 -15.56 3.32
CA MET A 177 12.44 -14.36 2.51
C MET A 177 12.81 -14.69 1.07
N HIS A 178 13.57 -15.76 0.82
CA HIS A 178 13.79 -16.26 -0.53
C HIS A 178 12.46 -16.54 -1.25
N ASP A 179 11.57 -17.31 -0.61
CA ASP A 179 10.26 -17.68 -1.14
C ASP A 179 9.38 -16.47 -1.43
N PHE A 180 9.46 -15.42 -0.59
CA PHE A 180 8.70 -14.19 -0.80
C PHE A 180 9.13 -13.42 -2.06
N PHE A 181 10.39 -13.58 -2.49
CA PHE A 181 10.95 -12.95 -3.68
C PHE A 181 10.89 -13.86 -4.92
N CYS A 182 10.61 -15.15 -4.75
CA CYS A 182 10.48 -16.08 -5.86
C CYS A 182 9.23 -15.81 -6.70
N SER A 183 9.43 -15.78 -8.01
CA SER A 183 8.32 -15.85 -8.98
C SER A 183 8.04 -17.28 -9.44
N ASP A 184 9.00 -18.19 -9.43
CA ASP A 184 8.76 -19.58 -9.81
C ASP A 184 8.46 -20.43 -8.56
N PRO A 185 7.29 -21.08 -8.45
CA PRO A 185 6.99 -21.96 -7.32
C PRO A 185 7.91 -23.18 -7.22
N ASN A 186 8.61 -23.58 -8.30
CA ASN A 186 9.56 -24.70 -8.26
C ASN A 186 10.86 -24.34 -7.52
N ASP A 187 11.17 -23.05 -7.38
CA ASP A 187 12.37 -22.58 -6.70
C ASP A 187 12.12 -22.31 -5.21
N MET A 188 10.88 -22.44 -4.73
CA MET A 188 10.53 -22.16 -3.34
C MET A 188 10.92 -23.31 -2.39
N TYR A 189 11.34 -22.97 -1.17
CA TYR A 189 11.71 -23.92 -0.12
C TYR A 189 10.49 -24.48 0.62
N SER A 190 9.43 -23.70 0.81
CA SER A 190 8.21 -24.12 1.49
C SER A 190 7.23 -24.74 0.51
N ASP A 191 6.99 -26.05 0.62
CA ASP A 191 6.00 -26.77 -0.20
C ASP A 191 4.60 -26.15 -0.09
N VAL A 192 4.22 -25.67 1.10
CA VAL A 192 2.92 -25.05 1.36
C VAL A 192 2.76 -23.75 0.58
N LEU A 193 3.79 -22.89 0.61
CA LEU A 193 3.78 -21.63 -0.15
C LEU A 193 3.90 -21.91 -1.65
N ALA A 194 4.74 -22.86 -2.04
CA ALA A 194 4.94 -23.29 -3.43
C ALA A 194 3.63 -23.77 -4.06
N GLU A 195 2.87 -24.65 -3.37
CA GLU A 195 1.58 -25.14 -3.84
C GLU A 195 0.57 -24.01 -4.00
N ARG A 196 0.52 -23.07 -3.04
CA ARG A 196 -0.39 -21.92 -3.11
C ARG A 196 -0.05 -20.97 -4.25
N VAL A 197 1.24 -20.67 -4.45
CA VAL A 197 1.72 -19.84 -5.57
C VAL A 197 1.45 -20.55 -6.91
N ARG A 198 1.68 -21.85 -6.98
CA ARG A 198 1.40 -22.67 -8.17
C ARG A 198 -0.08 -22.62 -8.54
N PHE A 199 -0.98 -22.75 -7.57
CA PHE A 199 -2.42 -22.65 -7.81
C PHE A 199 -2.77 -21.34 -8.55
N PHE A 200 -2.28 -20.18 -8.09
CA PHE A 200 -2.62 -18.92 -8.75
C PHE A 200 -1.91 -18.66 -10.07
N LYS A 201 -0.87 -19.42 -10.41
CA LYS A 201 -0.04 -19.21 -11.62
C LYS A 201 -0.24 -20.27 -12.71
N GLU A 202 -0.61 -21.48 -12.33
CA GLU A 202 -0.66 -22.64 -13.23
C GLU A 202 -2.02 -23.33 -13.25
N ASP A 203 -2.76 -23.34 -12.12
CA ASP A 203 -4.10 -23.95 -12.08
C ASP A 203 -5.13 -23.06 -12.78
N GLU A 204 -6.01 -23.66 -13.59
CA GLU A 204 -6.99 -22.94 -14.39
C GLU A 204 -7.90 -22.04 -13.53
N LYS A 205 -8.31 -22.48 -12.34
CA LYS A 205 -9.20 -21.70 -11.46
C LYS A 205 -8.45 -20.58 -10.79
N GLY A 206 -7.24 -20.84 -10.29
CA GLY A 206 -6.41 -19.81 -9.66
C GLY A 206 -6.00 -18.72 -10.65
N VAL A 207 -5.58 -19.12 -11.85
CA VAL A 207 -5.26 -18.19 -12.94
C VAL A 207 -6.48 -17.36 -13.37
N ALA A 208 -7.67 -17.98 -13.47
CA ALA A 208 -8.89 -17.26 -13.78
C ALA A 208 -9.25 -16.23 -12.69
N ALA A 209 -9.11 -16.59 -11.42
CA ALA A 209 -9.31 -15.67 -10.31
C ALA A 209 -8.34 -14.48 -10.40
N MET A 210 -7.05 -14.72 -10.62
CA MET A 210 -6.06 -13.65 -10.77
C MET A 210 -6.32 -12.78 -12.01
N CYS A 211 -6.79 -13.35 -13.13
CA CYS A 211 -7.17 -12.57 -14.30
C CYS A 211 -8.32 -11.60 -13.99
N ASN A 212 -9.27 -12.02 -13.16
CA ASN A 212 -10.37 -11.15 -12.72
C ASN A 212 -9.86 -10.02 -11.82
N VAL A 213 -9.01 -10.33 -10.84
CA VAL A 213 -8.36 -9.32 -9.98
C VAL A 213 -7.59 -8.29 -10.82
N MET A 214 -6.80 -8.75 -11.80
CA MET A 214 -6.04 -7.87 -12.70
C MET A 214 -6.95 -6.99 -13.56
N LYS A 215 -8.11 -7.51 -13.95
CA LYS A 215 -9.12 -6.74 -14.70
C LYS A 215 -9.77 -5.68 -13.80
N GLU A 216 -10.18 -6.02 -12.58
CA GLU A 216 -10.75 -5.07 -11.63
C GLU A 216 -9.78 -3.91 -11.34
N ILE A 217 -8.51 -4.22 -11.08
CA ILE A 217 -7.46 -3.20 -10.89
C ILE A 217 -7.32 -2.30 -12.13
N TYR A 218 -7.39 -2.86 -13.33
CA TYR A 218 -7.32 -2.09 -14.57
C TYR A 218 -8.53 -1.18 -14.74
N ASP A 219 -9.73 -1.70 -14.51
CA ASP A 219 -11.00 -0.97 -14.67
C ASP A 219 -11.11 0.16 -13.63
N ASP A 220 -10.76 -0.10 -12.37
CA ASP A 220 -10.71 0.91 -11.29
C ASP A 220 -9.67 2.00 -11.58
N GLY A 221 -8.47 1.59 -12.02
CA GLY A 221 -7.41 2.52 -12.41
C GLY A 221 -7.81 3.39 -13.60
N PHE A 222 -8.52 2.82 -14.57
CA PHE A 222 -9.05 3.55 -15.73
C PHE A 222 -10.11 4.57 -15.30
N ALA A 223 -11.10 4.15 -14.49
CA ALA A 223 -12.16 5.05 -14.01
C ALA A 223 -11.60 6.19 -13.16
N SER A 224 -10.66 5.91 -12.24
CA SER A 224 -9.98 6.93 -11.46
C SER A 224 -9.17 7.89 -12.34
N GLY A 225 -8.51 7.35 -13.37
CA GLY A 225 -7.76 8.13 -14.35
C GLY A 225 -8.65 9.07 -15.18
N GLU A 226 -9.82 8.60 -15.62
CA GLU A 226 -10.82 9.44 -16.32
C GLU A 226 -11.32 10.56 -15.42
N ALA A 227 -11.76 10.26 -14.19
CA ALA A 227 -12.25 11.25 -13.25
C ALA A 227 -11.19 12.32 -12.92
N GLN A 228 -9.93 11.92 -12.70
CA GLN A 228 -8.83 12.86 -12.50
C GLN A 228 -8.52 13.67 -13.76
N GLY A 229 -8.62 13.05 -14.94
CA GLY A 229 -8.43 13.70 -16.23
C GLY A 229 -9.46 14.79 -16.50
N GLU A 230 -10.74 14.50 -16.25
CA GLU A 230 -11.86 15.44 -16.35
C GLU A 230 -11.68 16.61 -15.40
N ALA A 231 -11.46 16.34 -14.10
CA ALA A 231 -11.25 17.40 -13.10
C ALA A 231 -10.07 18.32 -13.46
N ARG A 232 -8.95 17.75 -13.94
CA ARG A 232 -7.81 18.55 -14.43
C ARG A 232 -8.15 19.33 -15.69
N GLY A 233 -8.95 18.75 -16.58
CA GLY A 233 -9.43 19.36 -17.81
C GLY A 233 -10.32 20.57 -17.54
N GLU A 234 -11.26 20.45 -16.62
CA GLU A 234 -12.15 21.54 -16.18
C GLU A 234 -11.36 22.72 -15.61
N VAL A 235 -10.51 22.47 -14.61
CA VAL A 235 -9.67 23.52 -14.00
C VAL A 235 -8.80 24.21 -15.06
N ARG A 236 -8.19 23.44 -15.97
CA ARG A 236 -7.38 24.01 -17.06
C ARG A 236 -8.24 24.80 -18.05
N GLY A 237 -9.46 24.35 -18.32
CA GLY A 237 -10.44 25.01 -19.17
C GLY A 237 -10.89 26.35 -18.59
N GLU A 238 -11.21 26.40 -17.30
CA GLU A 238 -11.58 27.61 -16.57
C GLU A 238 -10.45 28.65 -16.59
N ILE A 239 -9.21 28.23 -16.27
CA ILE A 239 -8.04 29.13 -16.31
C ILE A 239 -7.83 29.70 -17.72
N ARG A 240 -7.88 28.84 -18.75
CA ARG A 240 -7.73 29.27 -20.15
C ARG A 240 -8.87 30.18 -20.59
N GLY A 241 -10.11 29.89 -20.18
CA GLY A 241 -11.28 30.70 -20.48
C GLY A 241 -11.16 32.10 -19.87
N ALA A 242 -10.80 32.17 -18.59
CA ALA A 242 -10.56 33.43 -17.88
C ALA A 242 -9.42 34.24 -18.54
N GLU A 243 -8.32 33.59 -18.93
CA GLU A 243 -7.22 34.24 -19.67
C GLU A 243 -7.67 34.77 -21.02
N THR A 244 -8.44 33.98 -21.78
CA THR A 244 -8.93 34.35 -23.11
C THR A 244 -9.89 35.55 -23.03
N GLU A 245 -10.83 35.55 -22.08
CA GLU A 245 -11.75 36.67 -21.86
C GLU A 245 -11.02 37.93 -21.38
N ARG A 246 -9.96 37.77 -20.59
CA ARG A 246 -9.13 38.90 -20.16
C ARG A 246 -8.37 39.51 -21.33
N ILE A 247 -7.81 38.70 -22.23
CA ILE A 247 -7.17 39.16 -23.47
C ILE A 247 -8.18 39.89 -24.37
N LYS A 248 -9.39 39.34 -24.56
CA LYS A 248 -10.44 40.01 -25.34
C LYS A 248 -10.80 41.37 -24.75
N SER A 249 -10.92 41.46 -23.43
CA SER A 249 -11.22 42.71 -22.73
C SER A 249 -10.11 43.75 -22.93
N ILE A 250 -8.83 43.34 -22.87
CA ILE A 250 -7.70 44.22 -23.19
C ILE A 250 -7.77 44.71 -24.65
N LYS A 251 -7.96 43.80 -25.61
CA LYS A 251 -8.08 44.16 -27.04
C LYS A 251 -9.24 45.12 -27.31
N ASN A 252 -10.38 44.93 -26.65
CA ASN A 252 -11.54 45.80 -26.76
C ASN A 252 -11.27 47.21 -26.23
N LEU A 253 -10.57 47.35 -25.09
CA LEU A 253 -10.19 48.66 -24.54
C LEU A 253 -9.19 49.39 -25.44
N ILE A 254 -8.19 48.68 -25.97
CA ILE A 254 -7.23 49.25 -26.92
C ILE A 254 -7.96 49.80 -28.15
N SER A 255 -8.85 49.00 -28.74
CA SER A 255 -9.60 49.38 -29.95
C SER A 255 -10.60 50.52 -29.73
N SER A 256 -11.36 50.48 -28.62
CA SER A 256 -12.44 51.44 -28.36
C SER A 256 -11.95 52.78 -27.82
N LEU A 257 -10.88 52.80 -27.03
CA LEU A 257 -10.37 54.00 -26.37
C LEU A 257 -9.06 54.52 -26.97
N GLY A 258 -8.42 53.77 -27.86
CA GLY A 258 -7.14 54.15 -28.48
C GLY A 258 -5.96 54.19 -27.51
N ILE A 259 -6.05 53.48 -26.39
CA ILE A 259 -5.03 53.45 -25.33
C ILE A 259 -4.00 52.33 -25.56
N THR A 260 -2.83 52.42 -24.93
CA THR A 260 -1.81 51.37 -25.00
C THR A 260 -2.23 50.10 -24.27
N ALA A 261 -1.58 48.97 -24.58
CA ALA A 261 -1.84 47.69 -23.93
C ALA A 261 -1.60 47.77 -22.41
N GLU A 262 -0.54 48.46 -21.99
CA GLU A 262 -0.22 48.68 -20.57
C GLU A 262 -1.29 49.50 -19.86
N ALA A 263 -1.78 50.58 -20.49
CA ALA A 263 -2.85 51.40 -19.94
C ALA A 263 -4.18 50.63 -19.84
N ALA A 264 -4.49 49.80 -20.84
CA ALA A 264 -5.67 48.91 -20.81
C ALA A 264 -5.57 47.85 -19.69
N MET A 265 -4.38 47.25 -19.50
CA MET A 265 -4.13 46.30 -18.41
C MET A 265 -4.20 46.97 -17.03
N ASP A 266 -3.69 48.20 -16.89
CA ASP A 266 -3.79 48.98 -15.65
C ASP A 266 -5.25 49.36 -15.33
N ALA A 267 -6.04 49.73 -16.34
CA ALA A 267 -7.48 50.00 -16.19
C ALA A 267 -8.25 48.75 -15.74
N LEU A 268 -7.86 47.56 -16.22
CA LEU A 268 -8.39 46.26 -15.78
C LEU A 268 -7.77 45.75 -14.46
N LYS A 269 -6.95 46.58 -13.80
CA LYS A 269 -6.27 46.27 -12.53
C LYS A 269 -5.50 44.95 -12.59
N ILE A 270 -4.86 44.66 -13.72
CA ILE A 270 -3.99 43.48 -13.86
C ILE A 270 -2.69 43.76 -13.11
N ALA A 271 -2.30 42.86 -12.20
CA ALA A 271 -1.06 42.99 -11.44
C ALA A 271 0.15 43.11 -12.37
N LYS A 272 1.09 44.01 -12.03
CA LYS A 272 2.28 44.28 -12.86
C LYS A 272 3.13 43.03 -13.13
N THR A 273 3.12 42.06 -12.21
CA THR A 273 3.78 40.76 -12.37
C THR A 273 3.17 39.88 -13.46
N ASP A 274 1.88 40.06 -13.76
CA ASP A 274 1.14 39.24 -14.73
C ASP A 274 1.02 39.93 -16.10
N GLN A 275 1.29 41.24 -16.19
CA GLN A 275 1.22 42.00 -17.43
C GLN A 275 2.14 41.45 -18.55
N PRO A 276 3.40 41.03 -18.29
CA PRO A 276 4.26 40.45 -19.34
C PRO A 276 3.65 39.22 -20.03
N LYS A 277 2.91 38.41 -19.27
CA LYS A 277 2.23 37.21 -19.80
C LYS A 277 1.15 37.58 -20.82
N TYR A 278 0.34 38.60 -20.53
CA TYR A 278 -0.71 39.04 -21.45
C TYR A 278 -0.14 39.84 -22.62
N LEU A 279 0.89 40.65 -22.40
CA LEU A 279 1.56 41.42 -23.46
C LEU A 279 2.11 40.52 -24.57
N ALA A 280 2.66 39.36 -24.20
CA ALA A 280 3.16 38.36 -25.16
C ALA A 280 2.06 37.70 -26.02
N LEU A 281 0.79 37.85 -25.65
CA LEU A 281 -0.38 37.22 -26.28
C LEU A 281 -1.29 38.21 -27.03
N LEU A 282 -1.00 39.51 -26.96
CA LEU A 282 -1.78 40.57 -27.59
C LEU A 282 -1.36 40.81 -29.04
#